data_AF-A0A318Z3Y8-F1
#
_entry.id   AF-A0A318Z3Y8-F1
#
_cell.length_a   1.000
_cell.length_b   1.000
_cell.length_c   1.000
_cell.angle_alpha   90.00
_cell.angle_beta   90.00
_cell.angle_gamma   90.00
#
_symmetry.space_group_name_H-M   'P 1'
#
loop_
_entity.id
_entity.type
_entity.pdbx_description
1 polymer ?
#
loop_
_entity_poly.entity_id
_entity_poly.type
_entity_poly.pdbx_seq_one_letter_code
_entity_poly.pdbx_strand_id
1 'polypeptide(L)'
;MPSYATTIAAIGAFLLSRPVMGSGQKKTPFGWGTQSLAHFGVEPELGRHNEQNLNTLVSHSAMAIALETEYVTIPLDHDNASAGTYQNRFWVSDEFYEPGSPIFVYDTGEADGASIASAYLTSTLSFFREFLIEFNAMGIAWEHRYYGNSTPAPISYESPPETYQYLTTKQALADLPYFASNFSREKYPDVDLTPQGTPWVMVGGSYAGIRAALTRNEYPETIFAAYSSSAPVEARVNMSVYYDQVYRGMVADGWTNCSADIHAALEYIDDQLSDDDTATSIKQLFFGPGAEANSNGDFTGALTAIYSYFQSYGMAGGIGGLGAFCEYLEVDPKTNGTTGPDGLAPTYGGQYVAERWAAWPTFLELVNLNMGTNCGPQNASQPIDCDFSKPYGDPATITWTWQYCSEWGFFQANNEGPHSLASRYQSVEYQQEVCNRQFPHAVEKGLLPPSPRADEVNQEFGGWTIRPSNVYFSGGEFDPWRSLSILSTDDIAPQEVEFTSAIPACGVQTDEDTVFGYVMKDSEHCFDFQATPTVGKLSRGIFTSALLQWLECFGQNSSQTR
;
A
#
# COMPACT_ATOMS: atom_id res chain seq x y z
N MET A 1 42.85 -36.57 -41.50
CA MET A 1 42.81 -36.08 -42.90
C MET A 1 41.40 -35.57 -43.19
N PRO A 2 41.21 -34.59 -44.10
CA PRO A 2 40.27 -33.45 -43.96
C PRO A 2 38.77 -33.82 -44.15
N SER A 3 37.77 -32.97 -43.86
CA SER A 3 37.65 -31.51 -44.08
C SER A 3 36.70 -30.78 -43.09
N TYR A 4 37.01 -29.56 -42.62
CA TYR A 4 36.39 -28.24 -42.97
C TYR A 4 34.85 -28.15 -42.86
N ALA A 5 34.20 -27.12 -42.29
CA ALA A 5 34.60 -25.84 -41.67
C ALA A 5 33.50 -25.41 -40.63
N THR A 6 33.42 -24.23 -39.95
CA THR A 6 34.04 -22.90 -40.11
C THR A 6 34.15 -22.11 -38.78
N THR A 7 34.97 -21.05 -38.81
CA THR A 7 35.19 -19.85 -37.95
C THR A 7 33.91 -19.20 -37.38
N ILE A 8 33.85 -18.56 -36.19
CA ILE A 8 34.51 -17.32 -35.69
C ILE A 8 34.55 -17.37 -34.13
N ALA A 9 35.68 -17.38 -33.41
CA ALA A 9 36.65 -16.29 -33.08
C ALA A 9 36.04 -15.13 -32.25
N ALA A 10 36.21 -14.90 -30.94
CA ALA A 10 37.33 -14.98 -29.98
C ALA A 10 37.82 -13.57 -29.51
N ILE A 11 37.85 -13.41 -28.17
CA ILE A 11 38.67 -12.49 -27.31
C ILE A 11 38.10 -11.06 -27.06
N GLY A 12 38.13 -10.46 -25.87
CA GLY A 12 38.48 -10.95 -24.52
C GLY A 12 39.07 -9.90 -23.55
N ALA A 13 38.59 -9.92 -22.29
CA ALA A 13 39.23 -9.42 -21.04
C ALA A 13 39.41 -7.90 -20.73
N PHE A 14 39.43 -7.62 -19.41
CA PHE A 14 39.61 -6.35 -18.68
C PHE A 14 38.41 -5.36 -18.76
N LEU A 15 37.94 -4.73 -17.66
CA LEU A 15 38.62 -4.38 -16.40
C LEU A 15 37.92 -4.86 -15.12
N LEU A 16 38.72 -5.18 -14.10
CA LEU A 16 38.32 -5.29 -12.69
C LEU A 16 38.73 -4.00 -11.95
N SER A 17 37.78 -3.31 -11.30
CA SER A 17 38.09 -2.40 -10.20
C SER A 17 36.85 -2.15 -9.31
N ARG A 18 36.86 -2.73 -8.11
CA ARG A 18 36.07 -2.24 -6.95
C ARG A 18 36.85 -1.10 -6.25
N PRO A 19 36.16 -0.23 -5.50
CA PRO A 19 36.12 -0.36 -4.03
C PRO A 19 34.71 -0.78 -3.58
N VAL A 20 34.43 -1.63 -2.58
CA VAL A 20 35.04 -1.97 -1.27
C VAL A 20 34.70 -0.97 -0.16
N MET A 21 33.94 -1.47 0.83
CA MET A 21 33.36 -0.83 2.03
C MET A 21 32.18 0.13 1.75
N GLY A 22 31.05 0.06 2.47
CA GLY A 22 30.73 -0.75 3.66
C GLY A 22 29.98 -2.07 3.44
N SER A 23 30.10 -2.96 4.42
CA SER A 23 29.19 -4.08 4.70
C SER A 23 27.84 -3.56 5.24
N GLY A 24 26.71 -4.26 5.11
CA GLY A 24 26.54 -5.60 4.56
C GLY A 24 25.17 -6.22 4.87
N GLN A 25 24.08 -5.55 4.49
CA GLN A 25 22.79 -6.20 4.35
C GLN A 25 22.63 -6.69 2.90
N LYS A 26 22.39 -7.98 2.73
CA LYS A 26 21.86 -8.48 1.45
C LYS A 26 20.41 -8.00 1.36
N LYS A 27 20.11 -7.13 0.39
CA LYS A 27 18.73 -6.78 0.04
C LYS A 27 17.94 -8.07 -0.19
N THR A 28 16.98 -8.37 0.67
CA THR A 28 16.08 -9.52 0.55
C THR A 28 15.02 -9.18 -0.50
N PRO A 29 14.96 -9.86 -1.68
CA PRO A 29 14.12 -9.41 -2.80
C PRO A 29 12.60 -9.58 -2.61
N PHE A 30 12.14 -9.97 -1.41
CA PHE A 30 10.85 -10.66 -1.25
C PHE A 30 9.69 -9.75 -0.82
N GLY A 31 9.92 -8.70 -0.01
CA GLY A 31 8.87 -7.74 0.36
C GLY A 31 8.31 -6.99 -0.86
N TRP A 32 9.18 -6.69 -1.83
CA TRP A 32 8.81 -6.18 -3.15
C TRP A 32 8.10 -7.23 -4.02
N GLY A 33 8.48 -8.51 -3.88
CA GLY A 33 7.91 -9.61 -4.64
C GLY A 33 6.45 -9.89 -4.27
N THR A 34 6.10 -9.90 -2.98
CA THR A 34 4.74 -10.20 -2.52
C THR A 34 3.73 -9.09 -2.86
N GLN A 35 4.11 -7.81 -2.71
CA GLN A 35 3.26 -6.68 -3.14
C GLN A 35 3.07 -6.66 -4.67
N SER A 36 4.14 -6.90 -5.44
CA SER A 36 4.07 -6.98 -6.91
C SER A 36 3.23 -8.16 -7.41
N LEU A 37 3.25 -9.30 -6.72
CA LEU A 37 2.40 -10.47 -7.05
C LEU A 37 0.93 -10.24 -6.66
N ALA A 38 0.65 -9.56 -5.55
CA ALA A 38 -0.70 -9.17 -5.15
C ALA A 38 -1.37 -8.25 -6.19
N HIS A 39 -0.62 -7.31 -6.77
CA HIS A 39 -1.08 -6.45 -7.86
C HIS A 39 -1.53 -7.24 -9.12
N PHE A 40 -1.03 -8.46 -9.32
CA PHE A 40 -1.43 -9.35 -10.41
C PHE A 40 -2.40 -10.47 -9.98
N GLY A 41 -2.86 -10.49 -8.72
CA GLY A 41 -3.72 -11.55 -8.17
C GLY A 41 -3.04 -12.93 -8.14
N VAL A 42 -1.72 -12.99 -7.95
CA VAL A 42 -0.94 -14.24 -7.92
C VAL A 42 -0.66 -14.68 -6.49
N GLU A 43 -1.00 -15.92 -6.14
CA GLU A 43 -0.79 -16.48 -4.80
C GLU A 43 0.71 -16.57 -4.41
N PRO A 44 1.10 -16.25 -3.16
CA PRO A 44 2.49 -16.28 -2.70
C PRO A 44 3.20 -17.64 -2.77
N GLU A 45 2.47 -18.76 -2.77
CA GLU A 45 3.01 -20.14 -2.78
C GLU A 45 4.03 -20.40 -3.90
N LEU A 46 3.87 -19.76 -5.06
CA LEU A 46 4.80 -19.88 -6.20
C LEU A 46 6.21 -19.34 -5.91
N GLY A 47 6.38 -18.52 -4.87
CA GLY A 47 7.65 -17.96 -4.45
C GLY A 47 8.55 -18.89 -3.62
N ARG A 48 8.02 -20.00 -3.07
CA ARG A 48 8.76 -20.77 -2.03
C ARG A 48 9.89 -21.65 -2.57
N HIS A 49 10.00 -21.86 -3.89
CA HIS A 49 11.04 -22.69 -4.50
C HIS A 49 11.69 -22.04 -5.75
N ASN A 50 12.95 -21.63 -5.58
CA ASN A 50 13.89 -20.99 -6.52
C ASN A 50 13.63 -19.50 -6.86
N GLU A 51 14.60 -18.65 -6.52
CA GLU A 51 14.82 -17.29 -7.10
C GLU A 51 14.84 -17.31 -8.65
N GLN A 52 15.25 -18.45 -9.24
CA GLN A 52 15.21 -18.65 -10.68
C GLN A 52 13.78 -18.69 -11.23
N ASN A 53 12.80 -19.26 -10.51
CA ASN A 53 11.43 -19.36 -11.00
C ASN A 53 10.68 -18.03 -10.94
N LEU A 54 10.96 -17.16 -9.97
CA LEU A 54 10.41 -15.79 -9.94
C LEU A 54 10.90 -14.97 -11.15
N ASN A 55 12.22 -14.97 -11.40
CA ASN A 55 12.78 -14.39 -12.62
C ASN A 55 12.26 -15.08 -13.90
N THR A 56 11.85 -16.35 -13.83
CA THR A 56 11.33 -17.09 -14.99
C THR A 56 9.85 -16.81 -15.25
N LEU A 57 9.02 -16.61 -14.22
CA LEU A 57 7.63 -16.18 -14.39
C LEU A 57 7.55 -14.74 -14.89
N VAL A 58 8.37 -13.85 -14.32
CA VAL A 58 8.55 -12.48 -14.80
C VAL A 58 9.18 -12.45 -16.20
N SER A 59 10.03 -13.41 -16.58
CA SER A 59 10.56 -13.48 -17.96
C SER A 59 9.65 -14.17 -18.97
N HIS A 60 8.69 -15.01 -18.54
CA HIS A 60 7.73 -15.66 -19.45
C HIS A 60 6.53 -14.78 -19.80
N SER A 61 6.27 -13.70 -19.05
CA SER A 61 5.44 -12.58 -19.51
C SER A 61 6.24 -11.53 -20.30
N ALA A 62 7.57 -11.49 -20.16
CA ALA A 62 8.41 -10.46 -20.75
C ALA A 62 8.79 -10.70 -22.24
N MET A 63 7.84 -10.40 -23.13
CA MET A 63 8.15 -9.43 -24.19
C MET A 63 7.76 -8.01 -23.74
N ALA A 64 8.15 -7.66 -22.52
CA ALA A 64 7.98 -6.31 -22.00
C ALA A 64 8.86 -5.36 -22.82
N ILE A 65 8.22 -4.42 -23.52
CA ILE A 65 8.92 -3.32 -24.15
C ILE A 65 9.59 -2.52 -23.04
N ALA A 66 10.90 -2.30 -23.13
CA ALA A 66 11.61 -1.51 -22.14
C ALA A 66 11.13 -0.06 -22.19
N LEU A 67 10.32 0.34 -21.19
CA LEU A 67 9.88 1.73 -21.04
C LEU A 67 11.09 2.64 -20.81
N GLU A 68 11.15 3.73 -21.55
CA GLU A 68 12.12 4.78 -21.28
C GLU A 68 11.78 5.48 -19.96
N THR A 69 12.79 5.71 -19.13
CA THR A 69 12.64 6.40 -17.85
C THR A 69 12.84 7.89 -18.09
N GLU A 70 11.77 8.65 -17.96
CA GLU A 70 11.77 10.09 -18.20
C GLU A 70 11.79 10.88 -16.88
N TYR A 71 12.22 12.14 -16.94
CA TYR A 71 12.28 13.03 -15.78
C TYR A 71 11.78 14.43 -16.15
N VAL A 72 11.06 15.05 -15.23
CA VAL A 72 10.65 16.47 -15.29
C VAL A 72 11.21 17.22 -14.08
N THR A 73 11.61 18.48 -14.30
CA THR A 73 12.02 19.38 -13.21
C THR A 73 10.80 19.99 -12.54
N ILE A 74 10.58 19.68 -11.27
CA ILE A 74 9.42 20.12 -10.47
C ILE A 74 9.89 21.00 -9.30
N PRO A 75 9.17 22.07 -8.91
CA PRO A 75 9.44 22.83 -7.69
C PRO A 75 9.45 21.94 -6.45
N LEU A 76 10.39 22.20 -5.54
CA LEU A 76 10.31 21.58 -4.21
C LEU A 76 9.13 22.11 -3.41
N ASP A 77 8.90 23.42 -3.52
CA ASP A 77 7.81 24.16 -2.91
C ASP A 77 7.07 24.94 -4.00
N HIS A 78 5.81 24.56 -4.25
CA HIS A 78 4.95 25.23 -5.24
C HIS A 78 4.50 26.62 -4.78
N ASP A 79 4.52 26.92 -3.48
CA ASP A 79 4.24 28.26 -2.93
C ASP A 79 5.50 29.14 -2.90
N ASN A 80 6.71 28.58 -3.04
CA ASN A 80 7.98 29.31 -2.96
C ASN A 80 9.08 28.76 -3.88
N ALA A 81 9.18 29.33 -5.08
CA ALA A 81 10.23 29.02 -6.07
C ALA A 81 11.69 29.17 -5.57
N SER A 82 11.93 29.84 -4.43
CA SER A 82 13.26 29.95 -3.82
C SER A 82 13.73 28.65 -3.14
N ALA A 83 12.83 27.70 -2.89
CA ALA A 83 13.14 26.39 -2.32
C ALA A 83 13.98 25.49 -3.25
N GLY A 84 14.00 25.80 -4.55
CA GLY A 84 14.67 24.99 -5.57
C GLY A 84 13.75 23.99 -6.23
N THR A 85 14.34 22.99 -6.88
CA THR A 85 13.66 21.99 -7.71
C THR A 85 14.27 20.62 -7.54
N TYR A 86 13.53 19.58 -7.86
CA TYR A 86 14.02 18.19 -7.97
C TYR A 86 13.62 17.59 -9.33
N GLN A 87 14.14 16.40 -9.64
CA GLN A 87 13.74 15.65 -10.83
C GLN A 87 12.68 14.62 -10.42
N ASN A 88 11.43 14.79 -10.87
CA ASN A 88 10.39 13.77 -10.71
C ASN A 88 10.46 12.79 -11.88
N ARG A 89 10.44 11.49 -11.59
CA ARG A 89 10.49 10.41 -12.56
C ARG A 89 9.07 10.10 -13.07
N PHE A 90 8.97 9.74 -14.34
CA PHE A 90 7.74 9.21 -14.93
C PHE A 90 8.07 8.30 -16.11
N TRP A 91 7.06 7.56 -16.59
CA TRP A 91 7.15 6.72 -17.78
C TRP A 91 5.91 6.93 -18.63
N VAL A 92 6.06 6.88 -19.96
CA VAL A 92 4.96 7.06 -20.91
C VAL A 92 4.83 5.83 -21.80
N SER A 93 3.58 5.39 -22.01
CA SER A 93 3.21 4.48 -23.10
C SER A 93 2.20 5.15 -24.00
N ASP A 94 2.57 5.33 -25.27
CA ASP A 94 1.71 5.87 -26.32
C ASP A 94 1.40 4.80 -27.39
N GLU A 95 1.41 3.52 -26.99
CA GLU A 95 1.16 2.34 -27.84
C GLU A 95 -0.22 2.43 -28.55
N PHE A 96 -1.21 2.99 -27.87
CA PHE A 96 -2.61 3.07 -28.32
C PHE A 96 -3.10 4.50 -28.61
N TYR A 97 -2.24 5.51 -28.44
CA TYR A 97 -2.71 6.89 -28.42
C TYR A 97 -3.15 7.40 -29.80
N GLU A 98 -4.42 7.79 -29.89
CA GLU A 98 -4.97 8.55 -31.01
C GLU A 98 -5.14 10.04 -30.63
N PRO A 99 -4.78 11.00 -31.51
CA PRO A 99 -4.90 12.43 -31.21
C PRO A 99 -6.32 12.86 -30.81
N GLY A 100 -6.43 13.48 -29.63
CA GLY A 100 -7.70 13.90 -29.03
C GLY A 100 -8.33 12.90 -28.05
N SER A 101 -7.77 11.69 -27.94
CA SER A 101 -8.10 10.74 -26.88
C SER A 101 -7.54 11.18 -25.51
N PRO A 102 -7.99 10.61 -24.38
CA PRO A 102 -7.51 10.99 -23.05
C PRO A 102 -6.04 10.65 -22.79
N ILE A 103 -5.47 11.34 -21.79
CA ILE A 103 -4.25 10.91 -21.10
C ILE A 103 -4.68 10.27 -19.77
N PHE A 104 -4.31 9.02 -19.55
CA PHE A 104 -4.49 8.34 -18.27
C PHE A 104 -3.20 8.40 -17.47
N VAL A 105 -3.29 8.78 -16.19
CA VAL A 105 -2.18 8.78 -15.24
C VAL A 105 -2.43 7.68 -14.21
N TYR A 106 -1.56 6.67 -14.17
CA TYR A 106 -1.46 5.75 -13.04
C TYR A 106 -0.50 6.34 -12.01
N ASP A 107 -1.01 6.61 -10.82
CA ASP A 107 -0.21 7.05 -9.68
C ASP A 107 0.47 5.84 -9.03
N THR A 108 1.81 5.82 -8.97
CA THR A 108 2.55 4.67 -8.43
C THR A 108 2.56 4.61 -6.90
N GLY A 109 2.03 5.62 -6.21
CA GLY A 109 1.89 5.64 -4.75
C GLY A 109 3.21 5.60 -4.00
N GLU A 110 3.17 4.93 -2.84
CA GLU A 110 4.19 4.93 -1.78
C GLU A 110 5.43 4.05 -2.10
N ALA A 111 5.87 3.97 -3.35
CA ALA A 111 6.91 3.04 -3.79
C ALA A 111 7.77 3.58 -4.96
N ASP A 112 8.94 2.96 -5.18
CA ASP A 112 9.67 3.09 -6.46
C ASP A 112 8.80 2.58 -7.62
N GLY A 113 8.44 3.49 -8.51
CA GLY A 113 7.48 3.26 -9.57
C GLY A 113 8.01 2.43 -10.75
N ALA A 114 9.29 2.04 -10.80
CA ALA A 114 9.86 1.45 -12.02
C ALA A 114 9.25 0.07 -12.38
N SER A 115 9.01 -0.78 -11.38
CA SER A 115 8.33 -2.07 -11.59
C SER A 115 6.83 -1.87 -11.83
N ILE A 116 6.22 -0.93 -11.12
CA ILE A 116 4.79 -0.56 -11.19
C ILE A 116 4.44 0.00 -12.58
N ALA A 117 5.27 0.89 -13.13
CA ALA A 117 5.14 1.43 -14.47
C ALA A 117 5.22 0.34 -15.54
N SER A 118 6.23 -0.55 -15.44
CA SER A 118 6.37 -1.70 -16.33
C SER A 118 5.14 -2.62 -16.27
N ALA A 119 4.68 -2.93 -15.05
CA ALA A 119 3.48 -3.71 -14.81
C ALA A 119 2.24 -3.07 -15.48
N TYR A 120 1.91 -1.83 -15.13
CA TYR A 120 0.64 -1.23 -15.54
C TYR A 120 0.60 -0.73 -16.98
N LEU A 121 1.72 -0.26 -17.54
CA LEU A 121 1.75 0.25 -18.91
C LEU A 121 1.99 -0.84 -19.97
N THR A 122 2.61 -1.97 -19.62
CA THR A 122 3.02 -2.98 -20.63
C THR A 122 2.43 -4.39 -20.44
N SER A 123 2.05 -4.80 -19.22
CA SER A 123 1.56 -6.16 -18.99
C SER A 123 0.21 -6.41 -19.65
N THR A 124 0.05 -7.56 -20.30
CA THR A 124 -1.26 -8.02 -20.81
C THR A 124 -2.24 -8.40 -19.69
N LEU A 125 -1.77 -8.48 -18.44
CA LEU A 125 -2.59 -8.70 -17.23
C LEU A 125 -2.88 -7.39 -16.47
N SER A 126 -2.54 -6.23 -17.04
CA SER A 126 -2.80 -4.92 -16.43
C SER A 126 -4.20 -4.41 -16.78
N PHE A 127 -5.03 -4.15 -15.75
CA PHE A 127 -6.29 -3.45 -15.92
C PHE A 127 -6.11 -2.02 -16.49
N PHE A 128 -5.02 -1.35 -16.11
CA PHE A 128 -4.73 0.00 -16.58
C PHE A 128 -4.45 -0.02 -18.09
N ARG A 129 -3.76 -1.06 -18.60
CA ARG A 129 -3.57 -1.27 -20.03
C ARG A 129 -4.87 -1.64 -20.75
N GLU A 130 -5.83 -2.30 -20.08
CA GLU A 130 -7.21 -2.46 -20.62
C GLU A 130 -7.84 -1.09 -20.87
N PHE A 131 -7.70 -0.11 -19.95
CA PHE A 131 -8.18 1.26 -20.17
C PHE A 131 -7.44 1.99 -21.29
N LEU A 132 -6.11 1.85 -21.40
CA LEU A 132 -5.38 2.49 -22.50
C LEU A 132 -5.86 2.02 -23.88
N ILE A 133 -6.24 0.74 -23.99
CA ILE A 133 -6.81 0.15 -25.21
C ILE A 133 -8.26 0.64 -25.43
N GLU A 134 -9.12 0.57 -24.42
CA GLU A 134 -10.55 0.93 -24.54
C GLU A 134 -10.76 2.40 -24.93
N PHE A 135 -9.90 3.29 -24.45
CA PHE A 135 -10.00 4.75 -24.67
C PHE A 135 -9.03 5.30 -25.72
N ASN A 136 -8.31 4.44 -26.46
CA ASN A 136 -7.22 4.84 -27.39
C ASN A 136 -6.26 5.87 -26.76
N ALA A 137 -5.91 5.65 -25.49
CA ALA A 137 -5.34 6.66 -24.61
C ALA A 137 -3.80 6.55 -24.49
N MET A 138 -3.17 7.66 -24.09
CA MET A 138 -1.78 7.66 -23.66
C MET A 138 -1.73 7.36 -22.16
N GLY A 139 -0.89 6.42 -21.77
CA GLY A 139 -0.66 6.09 -20.36
C GLY A 139 0.59 6.77 -19.82
N ILE A 140 0.49 7.35 -18.64
CA ILE A 140 1.62 7.88 -17.87
C ILE A 140 1.64 7.13 -16.52
N ALA A 141 2.79 6.59 -16.13
CA ALA A 141 3.02 6.17 -14.76
C ALA A 141 3.77 7.30 -14.04
N TRP A 142 3.15 7.86 -12.99
CA TRP A 142 3.64 9.03 -12.28
C TRP A 142 4.21 8.63 -10.91
N GLU A 143 5.52 8.81 -10.72
CA GLU A 143 6.16 8.53 -9.43
C GLU A 143 5.88 9.66 -8.43
N HIS A 144 5.58 9.29 -7.19
CA HIS A 144 5.34 10.24 -6.11
C HIS A 144 6.66 10.92 -5.65
N ARG A 145 6.62 12.23 -5.34
CA ARG A 145 7.74 12.93 -4.71
C ARG A 145 8.26 12.17 -3.49
N TYR A 146 9.57 12.14 -3.27
CA TYR A 146 10.25 11.38 -2.20
C TYR A 146 10.22 9.85 -2.29
N TYR A 147 9.62 9.25 -3.32
CA TYR A 147 9.70 7.81 -3.57
C TYR A 147 10.59 7.49 -4.78
N GLY A 148 11.15 6.28 -4.80
CA GLY A 148 12.07 5.83 -5.84
C GLY A 148 13.22 6.80 -6.10
N ASN A 149 13.32 7.30 -7.33
CA ASN A 149 14.32 8.29 -7.73
C ASN A 149 13.77 9.73 -7.74
N SER A 150 12.48 9.94 -7.42
CA SER A 150 11.80 11.24 -7.41
C SER A 150 12.07 12.03 -6.12
N THR A 151 13.32 12.03 -5.66
CA THR A 151 13.74 12.59 -4.37
C THR A 151 14.63 13.83 -4.56
N PRO A 152 14.55 14.87 -3.69
CA PRO A 152 15.52 15.97 -3.70
C PRO A 152 16.93 15.53 -3.26
N ALA A 153 17.01 14.49 -2.43
CA ALA A 153 18.23 13.87 -1.95
C ALA A 153 17.93 12.39 -1.60
N PRO A 154 18.92 11.48 -1.66
CA PRO A 154 18.73 10.10 -1.25
C PRO A 154 18.19 9.99 0.18
N ILE A 155 17.14 9.18 0.34
CA ILE A 155 16.48 8.92 1.62
C ILE A 155 17.16 7.75 2.32
N SER A 156 17.54 7.94 3.58
CA SER A 156 18.01 6.92 4.51
C SER A 156 17.69 7.33 5.96
N TYR A 157 17.97 6.45 6.92
CA TYR A 157 17.80 6.77 8.34
C TYR A 157 18.61 8.00 8.79
N GLU A 158 19.75 8.26 8.15
CA GLU A 158 20.63 9.41 8.42
C GLU A 158 20.21 10.70 7.69
N SER A 159 19.15 10.69 6.89
CA SER A 159 18.66 11.89 6.20
C SER A 159 18.27 12.99 7.22
N PRO A 160 18.76 14.23 7.06
CA PRO A 160 18.35 15.33 7.93
C PRO A 160 16.83 15.52 7.92
N PRO A 161 16.19 15.85 9.06
CA PRO A 161 14.73 15.99 9.11
C PRO A 161 14.20 17.11 8.21
N GLU A 162 15.00 18.15 7.95
CA GLU A 162 14.71 19.20 6.97
C GLU A 162 14.53 18.66 5.53
N THR A 163 15.05 17.48 5.20
CA THR A 163 14.84 16.84 3.90
C THR A 163 13.35 16.65 3.63
N TYR A 164 12.57 16.24 4.63
CA TYR A 164 11.15 15.88 4.49
C TYR A 164 10.18 17.07 4.59
N GLN A 165 10.65 18.32 4.74
CA GLN A 165 9.77 19.48 4.95
C GLN A 165 8.82 19.78 3.77
N TYR A 166 9.13 19.28 2.57
CA TYR A 166 8.28 19.38 1.38
C TYR A 166 7.57 18.05 1.03
N LEU A 167 7.65 17.05 1.90
CA LEU A 167 6.85 15.83 1.83
C LEU A 167 5.54 16.09 2.58
N THR A 168 4.64 16.82 1.91
CA THR A 168 3.28 17.11 2.40
C THR A 168 2.28 16.77 1.31
N THR A 169 1.05 16.46 1.72
CA THR A 169 -0.05 16.11 0.83
C THR A 169 -0.30 17.23 -0.17
N LYS A 170 -0.46 18.48 0.31
CA LYS A 170 -0.65 19.66 -0.54
C LYS A 170 0.40 19.78 -1.66
N GLN A 171 1.69 19.64 -1.31
CA GLN A 171 2.78 19.77 -2.28
C GLN A 171 2.80 18.59 -3.28
N ALA A 172 2.43 17.39 -2.83
CA ALA A 172 2.35 16.20 -3.69
C ALA A 172 1.16 16.21 -4.67
N LEU A 173 0.05 16.87 -4.32
CA LEU A 173 -1.10 17.07 -5.23
C LEU A 173 -0.77 18.09 -6.33
N ALA A 174 0.03 19.11 -6.02
CA ALA A 174 0.40 20.19 -6.96
C ALA A 174 1.41 19.77 -8.05
N ASP A 175 2.14 18.65 -7.87
CA ASP A 175 3.16 18.19 -8.82
C ASP A 175 2.60 17.84 -10.20
N LEU A 176 1.51 17.07 -10.22
CA LEU A 176 0.93 16.57 -11.45
C LEU A 176 0.29 17.69 -12.31
N PRO A 177 -0.45 18.66 -11.75
CA PRO A 177 -0.86 19.87 -12.46
C PRO A 177 0.30 20.69 -13.03
N TYR A 178 1.39 20.87 -12.27
CA TYR A 178 2.57 21.58 -12.76
C TYR A 178 3.18 20.88 -13.99
N PHE A 179 3.31 19.54 -13.95
CA PHE A 179 3.75 18.72 -15.08
C PHE A 179 2.78 18.80 -16.28
N ALA A 180 1.50 18.55 -16.05
CA ALA A 180 0.47 18.47 -17.09
C ALA A 180 0.33 19.79 -17.87
N SER A 181 0.45 20.93 -17.20
CA SER A 181 0.32 22.27 -17.81
C SER A 181 1.34 22.58 -18.93
N ASN A 182 2.44 21.81 -19.02
CA ASN A 182 3.47 21.95 -20.05
C ASN A 182 3.79 20.63 -20.78
N PHE A 183 2.98 19.59 -20.58
CA PHE A 183 3.24 18.28 -21.14
C PHE A 183 3.11 18.29 -22.67
N SER A 184 4.11 17.72 -23.35
CA SER A 184 4.18 17.63 -24.81
C SER A 184 5.05 16.44 -25.23
N ARG A 185 4.90 15.98 -26.47
CA ARG A 185 5.64 14.84 -27.04
C ARG A 185 6.08 15.15 -28.45
N GLU A 186 7.34 14.86 -28.80
CA GLU A 186 7.88 15.12 -30.15
C GLU A 186 7.12 14.40 -31.28
N LYS A 187 6.48 13.27 -30.97
CA LYS A 187 5.65 12.48 -31.90
C LYS A 187 4.28 13.12 -32.20
N TYR A 188 3.84 14.09 -31.38
CA TYR A 188 2.53 14.75 -31.48
C TYR A 188 2.66 16.29 -31.44
N PRO A 189 3.46 16.91 -32.33
CA PRO A 189 3.82 18.33 -32.23
C PRO A 189 2.65 19.30 -32.49
N ASP A 190 1.61 18.83 -33.18
CA ASP A 190 0.40 19.60 -33.53
C ASP A 190 -0.79 19.29 -32.60
N VAL A 191 -0.58 18.55 -31.50
CA VAL A 191 -1.62 18.14 -30.54
C VAL A 191 -1.40 18.83 -29.20
N ASP A 192 -2.42 19.52 -28.68
CA ASP A 192 -2.39 20.08 -27.33
C ASP A 192 -2.65 18.98 -26.30
N LEU A 193 -1.57 18.42 -25.77
CA LEU A 193 -1.57 17.39 -24.73
C LEU A 193 -1.75 17.97 -23.30
N THR A 194 -1.85 19.29 -23.15
CA THR A 194 -2.15 19.91 -21.85
C THR A 194 -3.63 19.70 -21.49
N PRO A 195 -4.04 19.88 -20.23
CA PRO A 195 -5.44 19.80 -19.80
C PRO A 195 -6.43 20.72 -20.54
N GLN A 196 -5.95 21.73 -21.28
CA GLN A 196 -6.83 22.60 -22.07
C GLN A 196 -7.33 21.91 -23.35
N GLY A 197 -6.49 21.09 -23.99
CA GLY A 197 -6.78 20.41 -25.25
C GLY A 197 -7.10 18.92 -25.10
N THR A 198 -6.61 18.26 -24.04
CA THR A 198 -6.73 16.81 -23.82
C THR A 198 -7.28 16.53 -22.42
N PRO A 199 -8.26 15.61 -22.24
CA PRO A 199 -8.75 15.25 -20.91
C PRO A 199 -7.75 14.34 -20.18
N TRP A 200 -7.36 14.72 -18.96
CA TRP A 200 -6.49 13.92 -18.08
C TRP A 200 -7.32 13.11 -17.08
N VAL A 201 -7.02 11.82 -16.93
CA VAL A 201 -7.75 10.89 -16.07
C VAL A 201 -6.78 10.27 -15.05
N MET A 202 -6.97 10.52 -13.76
CA MET A 202 -6.08 10.00 -12.72
C MET A 202 -6.62 8.70 -12.10
N VAL A 203 -5.78 7.68 -11.99
CA VAL A 203 -6.12 6.37 -11.44
C VAL A 203 -5.14 6.03 -10.33
N GLY A 204 -5.66 5.65 -9.16
CA GLY A 204 -4.84 5.28 -8.01
C GLY A 204 -5.59 4.40 -7.00
N GLY A 205 -4.82 3.59 -6.28
CA GLY A 205 -5.30 2.73 -5.19
C GLY A 205 -4.67 3.14 -3.86
N SER A 206 -5.26 2.83 -2.71
CA SER A 206 -4.70 3.22 -1.39
C SER A 206 -4.51 4.75 -1.29
N TYR A 207 -3.36 5.23 -0.81
CA TYR A 207 -2.99 6.65 -0.78
C TYR A 207 -2.83 7.26 -2.19
N ALA A 208 -2.40 6.51 -3.21
CA ALA A 208 -2.54 6.96 -4.60
C ALA A 208 -4.01 7.16 -5.01
N GLY A 209 -4.95 6.39 -4.44
CA GLY A 209 -6.39 6.58 -4.59
C GLY A 209 -6.89 7.85 -3.90
N ILE A 210 -6.34 8.19 -2.73
CA ILE A 210 -6.57 9.49 -2.09
C ILE A 210 -6.10 10.61 -3.02
N ARG A 211 -4.87 10.53 -3.53
CA ARG A 211 -4.34 11.54 -4.47
C ARG A 211 -5.18 11.66 -5.73
N ALA A 212 -5.71 10.57 -6.26
CA ALA A 212 -6.60 10.60 -7.43
C ALA A 212 -7.88 11.42 -7.14
N ALA A 213 -8.53 11.19 -5.99
CA ALA A 213 -9.71 11.95 -5.59
C ALA A 213 -9.40 13.42 -5.27
N LEU A 214 -8.35 13.67 -4.47
CA LEU A 214 -8.00 15.02 -4.04
C LEU A 214 -7.43 15.88 -5.17
N THR A 215 -6.60 15.34 -6.06
CA THR A 215 -6.08 16.12 -7.21
C THR A 215 -7.23 16.53 -8.15
N ARG A 216 -8.25 15.67 -8.29
CA ARG A 216 -9.48 16.02 -9.03
C ARG A 216 -10.35 17.06 -8.30
N ASN A 217 -10.34 17.08 -6.96
CA ASN A 217 -11.05 18.08 -6.17
C ASN A 217 -10.38 19.46 -6.24
N GLU A 218 -9.06 19.51 -6.04
CA GLU A 218 -8.28 20.76 -5.95
C GLU A 218 -7.92 21.35 -7.32
N TYR A 219 -7.75 20.51 -8.35
CA TYR A 219 -7.34 20.90 -9.70
C TYR A 219 -8.33 20.37 -10.77
N PRO A 220 -9.62 20.72 -10.71
CA PRO A 220 -10.65 20.21 -11.61
C PRO A 220 -10.54 20.74 -13.06
N GLU A 221 -9.73 21.78 -13.28
CA GLU A 221 -9.30 22.24 -14.61
C GLU A 221 -8.12 21.43 -15.19
N THR A 222 -7.40 20.69 -14.35
CA THR A 222 -6.27 19.85 -14.73
C THR A 222 -6.72 18.39 -14.90
N ILE A 223 -7.18 17.76 -13.82
CA ILE A 223 -7.62 16.37 -13.85
C ILE A 223 -9.11 16.37 -14.17
N PHE A 224 -9.49 15.82 -15.32
CA PHE A 224 -10.86 15.83 -15.82
C PHE A 224 -11.77 14.81 -15.12
N ALA A 225 -11.22 13.64 -14.77
CA ALA A 225 -11.92 12.57 -14.05
C ALA A 225 -10.92 11.76 -13.22
N ALA A 226 -11.39 11.05 -12.20
CA ALA A 226 -10.55 10.14 -11.43
C ALA A 226 -11.21 8.83 -11.03
N TYR A 227 -10.39 7.80 -10.87
CA TYR A 227 -10.72 6.51 -10.29
C TYR A 227 -9.93 6.36 -8.99
N SER A 228 -10.65 6.42 -7.87
CA SER A 228 -10.13 6.32 -6.51
C SER A 228 -10.52 4.96 -5.92
N SER A 229 -9.64 3.96 -6.02
CA SER A 229 -9.87 2.63 -5.45
C SER A 229 -9.32 2.55 -4.02
N SER A 230 -10.12 1.99 -3.11
CA SER A 230 -9.73 1.68 -1.73
C SER A 230 -9.02 2.84 -1.00
N ALA A 231 -9.52 4.06 -1.18
CA ALA A 231 -8.86 5.30 -0.74
C ALA A 231 -9.32 5.74 0.67
N PRO A 232 -8.47 5.66 1.71
CA PRO A 232 -8.82 6.09 3.06
C PRO A 232 -8.69 7.61 3.23
N VAL A 233 -9.61 8.36 2.59
CA VAL A 233 -9.57 9.83 2.52
C VAL A 233 -9.73 10.56 3.85
N GLU A 234 -10.29 9.91 4.88
CA GLU A 234 -10.34 10.46 6.25
C GLU A 234 -9.02 10.20 6.98
N ALA A 235 -8.21 11.25 7.18
CA ALA A 235 -7.06 11.19 8.07
C ALA A 235 -7.53 10.93 9.51
N ARG A 236 -6.85 10.05 10.26
CA ARG A 236 -7.27 9.71 11.62
C ARG A 236 -6.11 9.16 12.43
N VAL A 237 -5.77 9.80 13.54
CA VAL A 237 -4.66 9.35 14.42
C VAL A 237 -4.89 7.92 14.89
N ASN A 238 -6.03 7.62 15.52
CA ASN A 238 -6.38 6.26 15.94
C ASN A 238 -7.17 5.52 14.85
N MET A 239 -6.52 4.56 14.19
CA MET A 239 -7.11 3.63 13.22
C MET A 239 -7.29 2.23 13.81
N SER A 240 -7.81 2.13 15.04
CA SER A 240 -8.16 0.83 15.64
C SER A 240 -9.15 0.02 14.78
N VAL A 241 -10.05 0.71 14.08
CA VAL A 241 -11.05 0.16 13.16
C VAL A 241 -10.47 -0.69 12.02
N TYR A 242 -9.16 -0.61 11.75
CA TYR A 242 -8.46 -1.55 10.86
C TYR A 242 -8.74 -3.00 11.29
N TYR A 243 -8.62 -3.29 12.59
CA TYR A 243 -8.84 -4.64 13.12
C TYR A 243 -10.32 -5.03 13.19
N ASP A 244 -11.25 -4.07 13.25
CA ASP A 244 -12.69 -4.35 13.21
C ASP A 244 -13.11 -4.91 11.84
N GLN A 245 -12.49 -4.43 10.75
CA GLN A 245 -12.70 -4.99 9.41
C GLN A 245 -12.04 -6.37 9.26
N VAL A 246 -10.83 -6.58 9.81
CA VAL A 246 -10.20 -7.91 9.87
C VAL A 246 -11.12 -8.90 10.59
N TYR A 247 -11.65 -8.52 11.75
CA TYR A 247 -12.61 -9.32 12.50
C TYR A 247 -13.88 -9.64 11.70
N ARG A 248 -14.44 -8.68 10.97
CA ARG A 248 -15.62 -8.91 10.11
C ARG A 248 -15.34 -9.89 8.98
N GLY A 249 -14.19 -9.80 8.32
CA GLY A 249 -13.76 -10.77 7.31
C GLY A 249 -13.59 -12.18 7.90
N MET A 250 -12.91 -12.29 9.06
CA MET A 250 -12.81 -13.56 9.79
C MET A 250 -14.20 -14.17 10.09
N VAL A 251 -15.13 -13.39 10.62
CA VAL A 251 -16.48 -13.86 10.97
C VAL A 251 -17.28 -14.23 9.72
N ALA A 252 -17.17 -13.47 8.62
CA ALA A 252 -17.85 -13.76 7.35
C ALA A 252 -17.39 -15.10 6.74
N ASP A 253 -16.08 -15.38 6.80
CA ASP A 253 -15.47 -16.63 6.35
C ASP A 253 -15.61 -17.80 7.35
N GLY A 254 -16.26 -17.58 8.49
CA GLY A 254 -16.59 -18.62 9.47
C GLY A 254 -15.54 -18.86 10.56
N TRP A 255 -14.55 -17.99 10.71
CA TRP A 255 -13.42 -18.07 11.65
C TRP A 255 -13.69 -17.40 13.01
N THR A 256 -14.96 -17.35 13.45
CA THR A 256 -15.33 -16.79 14.75
C THR A 256 -14.61 -17.47 15.91
N ASN A 257 -14.42 -18.79 15.84
CA ASN A 257 -13.63 -19.57 16.80
C ASN A 257 -12.17 -19.08 16.88
N CYS A 258 -11.49 -18.95 15.74
CA CYS A 258 -10.12 -18.43 15.68
C CYS A 258 -10.03 -17.00 16.21
N SER A 259 -11.00 -16.13 15.91
CA SER A 259 -11.00 -14.76 16.44
C SER A 259 -11.12 -14.72 17.97
N ALA A 260 -11.91 -15.62 18.56
CA ALA A 260 -12.04 -15.75 20.02
C ALA A 260 -10.78 -16.36 20.67
N ASP A 261 -10.13 -17.30 19.99
CA ASP A 261 -8.88 -17.90 20.42
C ASP A 261 -7.70 -16.91 20.36
N ILE A 262 -7.61 -16.10 19.29
CA ILE A 262 -6.67 -14.97 19.22
C ILE A 262 -6.89 -14.01 20.39
N HIS A 263 -8.13 -13.60 20.63
CA HIS A 263 -8.47 -12.70 21.72
C HIS A 263 -8.04 -13.26 23.09
N ALA A 264 -8.39 -14.52 23.39
CA ALA A 264 -8.02 -15.18 24.65
C ALA A 264 -6.50 -15.42 24.80
N ALA A 265 -5.78 -15.63 23.70
CA ALA A 265 -4.32 -15.68 23.70
C ALA A 265 -3.72 -14.31 24.01
N LEU A 266 -4.25 -13.23 23.42
CA LEU A 266 -3.82 -11.86 23.68
C LEU A 266 -4.10 -11.42 25.12
N GLU A 267 -5.27 -11.74 25.69
CA GLU A 267 -5.55 -11.48 27.12
C GLU A 267 -4.51 -12.14 28.02
N TYR A 268 -4.17 -13.41 27.78
CA TYR A 268 -3.14 -14.11 28.55
C TYR A 268 -1.75 -13.49 28.38
N ILE A 269 -1.37 -13.17 27.13
CA ILE A 269 -0.08 -12.53 26.81
C ILE A 269 0.03 -11.18 27.51
N ASP A 270 -1.01 -10.35 27.43
CA ASP A 270 -1.04 -9.02 28.02
C ASP A 270 -0.93 -9.06 29.54
N ASP A 271 -1.54 -10.05 30.19
CA ASP A 271 -1.36 -10.31 31.62
C ASP A 271 0.06 -10.77 31.94
N GLN A 272 0.67 -11.67 31.15
CA GLN A 272 2.09 -12.04 31.35
C GLN A 272 3.04 -10.86 31.15
N LEU A 273 2.72 -9.93 30.26
CA LEU A 273 3.51 -8.73 30.00
C LEU A 273 3.42 -7.66 31.12
N SER A 274 2.57 -7.86 32.13
CA SER A 274 2.38 -6.90 33.24
C SER A 274 3.35 -7.05 34.42
N ASP A 275 4.15 -8.13 34.45
CA ASP A 275 5.20 -8.41 35.44
C ASP A 275 6.51 -8.81 34.71
N ASP A 276 7.66 -8.33 35.19
CA ASP A 276 8.95 -8.44 34.48
C ASP A 276 9.42 -9.91 34.28
N ASP A 277 9.18 -10.79 35.26
CA ASP A 277 9.62 -12.19 35.20
C ASP A 277 8.75 -12.99 34.20
N THR A 278 7.43 -12.75 34.19
CA THR A 278 6.52 -13.35 33.21
C THR A 278 6.67 -12.73 31.82
N ALA A 279 6.96 -11.43 31.73
CA ALA A 279 7.21 -10.73 30.47
C ALA A 279 8.47 -11.27 29.77
N THR A 280 9.53 -11.54 30.53
CA THR A 280 10.73 -12.24 30.04
C THR A 280 10.37 -13.61 29.46
N SER A 281 9.57 -14.38 30.22
CA SER A 281 9.19 -15.75 29.85
C SER A 281 8.33 -15.81 28.58
N ILE A 282 7.32 -14.95 28.45
CA ILE A 282 6.42 -14.93 27.28
C ILE A 282 7.13 -14.43 26.02
N LYS A 283 8.02 -13.43 26.12
CA LYS A 283 8.83 -12.95 24.99
C LYS A 283 9.75 -14.05 24.45
N GLN A 284 10.42 -14.77 25.35
CA GLN A 284 11.28 -15.90 24.99
C GLN A 284 10.53 -17.11 24.43
N LEU A 285 9.27 -17.33 24.83
CA LEU A 285 8.43 -18.41 24.27
C LEU A 285 8.20 -18.23 22.76
N PHE A 286 7.89 -17.01 22.32
CA PHE A 286 7.58 -16.70 20.93
C PHE A 286 8.82 -16.55 20.04
N PHE A 287 9.88 -15.89 20.53
CA PHE A 287 11.01 -15.46 19.69
C PHE A 287 12.39 -15.97 20.13
N GLY A 288 12.46 -16.67 21.27
CA GLY A 288 13.69 -17.22 21.84
C GLY A 288 14.53 -16.22 22.64
N PRO A 289 15.74 -16.63 23.09
CA PRO A 289 16.62 -15.79 23.91
C PRO A 289 17.04 -14.50 23.19
N GLY A 290 17.02 -13.39 23.92
CA GLY A 290 17.24 -12.03 23.42
C GLY A 290 15.94 -11.27 23.17
N ALA A 291 14.81 -11.97 23.00
CA ALA A 291 13.50 -11.34 22.81
C ALA A 291 13.04 -10.53 24.03
N GLU A 292 13.50 -10.88 25.23
CA GLU A 292 13.21 -10.19 26.49
C GLU A 292 13.66 -8.71 26.51
N ALA A 293 14.60 -8.33 25.63
CA ALA A 293 15.11 -6.96 25.52
C ALA A 293 14.13 -6.00 24.82
N ASN A 294 13.13 -6.51 24.09
CA ASN A 294 12.12 -5.69 23.41
C ASN A 294 11.15 -5.07 24.42
N SER A 295 10.63 -3.86 24.12
CA SER A 295 9.50 -3.33 24.87
C SER A 295 8.25 -4.21 24.67
N ASN A 296 7.22 -4.00 25.49
CA ASN A 296 5.95 -4.71 25.31
C ASN A 296 5.27 -4.31 24.00
N GLY A 297 5.41 -3.05 23.57
CA GLY A 297 4.92 -2.57 22.28
C GLY A 297 5.67 -3.21 21.10
N ASP A 298 7.01 -3.26 21.15
CA ASP A 298 7.82 -3.86 20.09
C ASP A 298 7.55 -5.38 19.95
N PHE A 299 7.46 -6.08 21.09
CA PHE A 299 7.12 -7.51 21.13
C PHE A 299 5.72 -7.78 20.56
N THR A 300 4.72 -7.00 20.95
CA THR A 300 3.33 -7.22 20.49
C THR A 300 3.09 -6.69 19.09
N GLY A 301 3.89 -5.75 18.61
CA GLY A 301 3.94 -5.31 17.22
C GLY A 301 4.42 -6.45 16.30
N ALA A 302 5.39 -7.25 16.75
CA ALA A 302 5.79 -8.46 16.03
C ALA A 302 4.68 -9.53 15.97
N LEU A 303 3.72 -9.56 16.91
CA LEU A 303 2.59 -10.49 16.87
C LEU A 303 1.60 -10.19 15.73
N THR A 304 1.44 -8.92 15.32
CA THR A 304 0.50 -8.52 14.25
C THR A 304 0.88 -9.07 12.87
N ALA A 305 2.07 -9.67 12.73
CA ALA A 305 2.55 -10.33 11.53
C ALA A 305 1.59 -11.40 10.96
N ILE A 306 0.72 -12.01 11.79
CA ILE A 306 -0.34 -12.93 11.32
C ILE A 306 -1.34 -12.28 10.35
N TYR A 307 -1.45 -10.95 10.35
CA TYR A 307 -2.37 -10.19 9.50
C TYR A 307 -1.73 -9.64 8.21
N SER A 308 -0.42 -9.83 7.99
CA SER A 308 0.32 -9.12 6.92
C SER A 308 -0.14 -9.43 5.49
N TYR A 309 -0.84 -10.55 5.27
CA TYR A 309 -1.45 -10.88 3.97
C TYR A 309 -2.93 -10.49 3.87
N PHE A 310 -3.59 -10.16 4.98
CA PHE A 310 -5.04 -9.96 5.01
C PHE A 310 -5.50 -8.80 4.11
N GLN A 311 -4.79 -7.67 4.13
CA GLN A 311 -5.14 -6.52 3.28
C GLN A 311 -5.23 -6.90 1.79
N SER A 312 -4.40 -7.81 1.31
CA SER A 312 -4.30 -8.19 -0.11
C SER A 312 -5.07 -9.45 -0.50
N TYR A 313 -5.36 -10.34 0.47
CA TYR A 313 -5.84 -11.71 0.21
C TYR A 313 -6.91 -12.20 1.23
N GLY A 314 -7.33 -11.38 2.19
CA GLY A 314 -8.29 -11.74 3.23
C GLY A 314 -7.79 -12.93 4.06
N MET A 315 -8.62 -13.97 4.17
CA MET A 315 -8.22 -15.21 4.86
C MET A 315 -7.25 -16.08 4.04
N ALA A 316 -7.04 -15.80 2.75
CA ALA A 316 -6.06 -16.50 1.92
C ALA A 316 -4.62 -15.94 2.12
N GLY A 317 -3.73 -16.14 1.14
CA GLY A 317 -2.30 -15.83 1.24
C GLY A 317 -1.38 -17.03 1.47
N GLY A 318 -1.91 -18.25 1.31
CA GLY A 318 -1.16 -19.51 1.47
C GLY A 318 -0.72 -19.78 2.91
N ILE A 319 0.38 -20.51 3.08
CA ILE A 319 1.02 -20.88 4.37
C ILE A 319 1.21 -19.78 5.41
N GLY A 320 1.24 -18.51 5.01
CA GLY A 320 1.46 -17.35 5.86
C GLY A 320 0.20 -16.49 6.03
N GLY A 321 -0.87 -16.83 5.32
CA GLY A 321 -2.17 -16.18 5.42
C GLY A 321 -2.88 -16.45 6.74
N LEU A 322 -3.82 -15.57 7.09
CA LEU A 322 -4.55 -15.66 8.36
C LEU A 322 -5.37 -16.95 8.45
N GLY A 323 -5.92 -17.45 7.34
CA GLY A 323 -6.61 -18.74 7.28
C GLY A 323 -5.71 -19.92 7.61
N ALA A 324 -4.46 -19.93 7.13
CA ALA A 324 -3.50 -21.00 7.46
C ALA A 324 -3.03 -20.97 8.92
N PHE A 325 -3.02 -19.79 9.55
CA PHE A 325 -2.84 -19.65 11.00
C PHE A 325 -4.05 -20.22 11.74
N CYS A 326 -5.27 -19.84 11.36
CA CYS A 326 -6.50 -20.34 11.98
C CYS A 326 -6.69 -21.84 11.79
N GLU A 327 -6.42 -22.42 10.61
CA GLU A 327 -6.42 -23.87 10.38
C GLU A 327 -5.48 -24.62 11.34
N TYR A 328 -4.33 -24.03 11.65
CA TYR A 328 -3.39 -24.60 12.62
C TYR A 328 -3.88 -24.44 14.06
N LEU A 329 -4.47 -23.30 14.41
CA LEU A 329 -5.00 -23.01 15.74
C LEU A 329 -6.17 -23.96 16.06
N GLU A 330 -7.17 -24.02 15.17
CA GLU A 330 -8.45 -24.71 15.33
C GLU A 330 -8.42 -26.25 15.20
N VAL A 331 -7.24 -26.87 15.18
CA VAL A 331 -7.09 -28.34 15.24
C VAL A 331 -6.67 -28.77 16.64
N ASP A 332 -7.56 -29.39 17.42
CA ASP A 332 -7.21 -29.96 18.73
C ASP A 332 -6.22 -31.13 18.53
N PRO A 333 -4.98 -31.06 19.07
CA PRO A 333 -3.95 -32.07 18.83
C PRO A 333 -4.13 -33.35 19.68
N LYS A 334 -5.06 -33.36 20.64
CA LYS A 334 -5.42 -34.55 21.44
C LYS A 334 -6.50 -35.38 20.75
N THR A 335 -7.42 -34.73 20.04
CA THR A 335 -8.52 -35.39 19.31
C THR A 335 -8.26 -35.51 17.81
N ASN A 336 -7.36 -34.69 17.26
CA ASN A 336 -7.10 -34.50 15.84
C ASN A 336 -8.38 -34.12 15.05
N GLY A 337 -9.29 -33.40 15.69
CA GLY A 337 -10.50 -32.84 15.11
C GLY A 337 -10.51 -31.32 15.15
N THR A 338 -11.36 -30.71 14.32
CA THR A 338 -11.66 -29.28 14.38
C THR A 338 -12.33 -28.93 15.71
N THR A 339 -12.03 -27.76 16.24
CA THR A 339 -12.66 -27.15 17.42
C THR A 339 -14.18 -26.97 17.27
N GLY A 340 -14.83 -26.70 18.40
CA GLY A 340 -16.19 -26.17 18.40
C GLY A 340 -16.24 -24.69 17.98
N PRO A 341 -17.45 -24.10 17.85
CA PRO A 341 -17.62 -22.70 17.44
C PRO A 341 -17.00 -21.68 18.42
N ASP A 342 -16.68 -22.10 19.63
CA ASP A 342 -16.12 -21.26 20.70
C ASP A 342 -14.57 -21.36 20.81
N GLY A 343 -13.89 -22.09 19.92
CA GLY A 343 -12.41 -22.24 19.91
C GLY A 343 -11.82 -23.28 20.89
N LEU A 344 -10.49 -23.28 21.04
CA LEU A 344 -9.77 -24.06 22.05
C LEU A 344 -9.80 -23.41 23.44
N ALA A 345 -9.83 -22.07 23.51
CA ALA A 345 -9.66 -21.31 24.74
C ALA A 345 -10.64 -21.69 25.86
N PRO A 346 -11.94 -21.96 25.62
CA PRO A 346 -12.86 -22.41 26.67
C PRO A 346 -12.53 -23.79 27.25
N THR A 347 -11.78 -24.63 26.52
CA THR A 347 -11.40 -25.98 26.94
C THR A 347 -10.01 -26.04 27.57
N TYR A 348 -9.06 -25.25 27.05
CA TYR A 348 -7.64 -25.36 27.42
C TYR A 348 -7.04 -24.05 28.00
N GLY A 349 -7.74 -22.93 27.92
CA GLY A 349 -7.32 -21.61 28.44
C GLY A 349 -6.42 -20.83 27.49
N GLY A 350 -6.40 -19.49 27.63
CA GLY A 350 -5.61 -18.58 26.79
C GLY A 350 -4.11 -18.89 26.76
N GLN A 351 -3.53 -19.38 27.87
CA GLN A 351 -2.15 -19.87 27.91
C GLN A 351 -1.88 -20.92 26.83
N TYR A 352 -2.76 -21.91 26.71
CA TYR A 352 -2.58 -23.00 25.76
C TYR A 352 -2.64 -22.51 24.31
N VAL A 353 -3.51 -21.53 24.04
CA VAL A 353 -3.63 -20.92 22.71
C VAL A 353 -2.42 -20.04 22.38
N ALA A 354 -1.89 -19.29 23.35
CA ALA A 354 -0.64 -18.53 23.18
C ALA A 354 0.58 -19.45 22.96
N GLU A 355 0.71 -20.53 23.73
CA GLU A 355 1.73 -21.58 23.50
C GLU A 355 1.60 -22.21 22.12
N ARG A 356 0.36 -22.40 21.64
CA ARG A 356 0.07 -22.93 20.31
C ARG A 356 0.48 -21.93 19.22
N TRP A 357 0.09 -20.66 19.33
CA TRP A 357 0.50 -19.59 18.40
C TRP A 357 2.03 -19.51 18.29
N ALA A 358 2.75 -19.45 19.41
CA ALA A 358 4.22 -19.47 19.42
C ALA A 358 4.82 -20.70 18.72
N ALA A 359 4.12 -21.83 18.70
CA ALA A 359 4.52 -23.07 18.05
C ALA A 359 4.07 -23.20 16.57
N TRP A 360 3.38 -22.20 15.98
CA TRP A 360 3.00 -22.23 14.57
C TRP A 360 4.24 -22.16 13.68
N PRO A 361 4.55 -23.18 12.84
CA PRO A 361 5.84 -23.28 12.16
C PRO A 361 6.19 -22.11 11.24
N THR A 362 5.19 -21.44 10.64
CA THR A 362 5.40 -20.28 9.77
C THR A 362 5.64 -18.99 10.57
N PHE A 363 5.18 -18.89 11.83
CA PHE A 363 5.09 -17.62 12.56
C PHE A 363 6.42 -16.87 12.64
N LEU A 364 7.48 -17.55 13.08
CA LEU A 364 8.81 -16.96 13.21
C LEU A 364 9.46 -16.63 11.86
N GLU A 365 9.11 -17.34 10.78
CA GLU A 365 9.55 -17.01 9.41
C GLU A 365 8.89 -15.71 8.94
N LEU A 366 7.58 -15.58 9.20
CA LEU A 366 6.75 -14.43 8.86
C LEU A 366 7.19 -13.17 9.62
N VAL A 367 7.44 -13.27 10.93
CA VAL A 367 7.96 -12.15 11.74
C VAL A 367 9.33 -11.70 11.24
N ASN A 368 10.26 -12.63 11.01
CA ASN A 368 11.60 -12.30 10.52
C ASN A 368 11.58 -11.63 9.14
N LEU A 369 10.66 -12.05 8.26
CA LEU A 369 10.44 -11.43 6.96
C LEU A 369 9.93 -10.00 7.08
N ASN A 370 8.90 -9.78 7.91
CA ASN A 370 8.23 -8.48 8.07
C ASN A 370 9.08 -7.45 8.83
N MET A 371 9.76 -7.88 9.91
CA MET A 371 10.54 -7.01 10.79
C MET A 371 12.00 -6.85 10.33
N GLY A 372 12.44 -7.59 9.31
CA GLY A 372 13.83 -7.59 8.84
C GLY A 372 14.83 -8.20 9.83
N THR A 373 14.36 -9.05 10.75
CA THR A 373 15.12 -9.64 11.86
C THR A 373 15.60 -11.07 11.57
N ASN A 374 16.36 -11.65 12.50
CA ASN A 374 16.75 -13.06 12.48
C ASN A 374 16.61 -13.66 13.88
N CYS A 375 15.37 -13.70 14.38
CA CYS A 375 15.02 -14.34 15.63
C CYS A 375 15.05 -15.87 15.56
N GLY A 376 15.37 -16.47 16.71
CA GLY A 376 15.45 -17.90 16.89
C GLY A 376 16.51 -18.59 16.01
N PRO A 377 16.41 -19.93 15.84
CA PRO A 377 17.45 -20.73 15.19
C PRO A 377 17.32 -20.86 13.66
N GLN A 378 16.34 -20.19 13.03
CA GLN A 378 15.95 -20.47 11.64
C GLN A 378 17.08 -20.27 10.63
N ASN A 379 17.84 -19.16 10.73
CA ASN A 379 19.02 -18.93 9.90
C ASN A 379 20.31 -18.91 10.73
N ALA A 380 20.77 -20.11 11.13
CA ALA A 380 22.05 -20.32 11.82
C ALA A 380 23.30 -19.85 11.04
N SER A 381 23.16 -19.35 9.79
CA SER A 381 24.25 -18.72 9.04
C SER A 381 24.37 -17.21 9.27
N GLN A 382 23.41 -16.61 9.98
CA GLN A 382 23.43 -15.21 10.40
C GLN A 382 23.46 -15.11 11.94
N PRO A 383 23.97 -14.00 12.51
CA PRO A 383 23.81 -13.74 13.94
C PRO A 383 22.34 -13.72 14.34
N ILE A 384 22.02 -14.17 15.55
CA ILE A 384 20.68 -13.97 16.13
C ILE A 384 20.47 -12.46 16.27
N ASP A 385 19.32 -12.00 15.79
CA ASP A 385 18.95 -10.59 15.78
C ASP A 385 17.46 -10.47 16.11
N CYS A 386 17.16 -10.09 17.36
CA CYS A 386 15.82 -10.00 17.94
C CYS A 386 15.51 -8.61 18.49
N ASP A 387 16.06 -7.57 17.87
CA ASP A 387 15.73 -6.19 18.21
C ASP A 387 14.68 -5.67 17.21
N PHE A 388 13.43 -5.63 17.66
CA PHE A 388 12.28 -5.10 16.93
C PHE A 388 12.16 -3.56 17.07
N SER A 389 13.01 -2.92 17.89
CA SER A 389 12.98 -1.46 18.09
C SER A 389 13.67 -0.67 16.97
N LYS A 390 14.27 -1.37 16.00
CA LYS A 390 15.08 -0.78 14.94
C LYS A 390 14.28 0.19 14.06
N PRO A 391 14.85 1.38 13.77
CA PRO A 391 14.32 2.25 12.73
C PRO A 391 14.28 1.54 11.36
N TYR A 392 13.29 1.90 10.56
CA TYR A 392 13.15 1.44 9.19
C TYR A 392 14.35 1.91 8.35
N GLY A 393 14.91 0.98 7.57
CA GLY A 393 16.02 1.24 6.66
C GLY A 393 15.64 1.28 5.17
N ASP A 394 14.43 0.88 4.82
CA ASP A 394 13.95 0.99 3.43
C ASP A 394 13.47 2.42 3.14
N PRO A 395 13.95 3.08 2.06
CA PRO A 395 13.57 4.45 1.73
C PRO A 395 12.08 4.70 1.62
N ALA A 396 11.30 3.77 1.04
CA ALA A 396 9.85 3.96 0.88
C ALA A 396 9.14 3.86 2.22
N THR A 397 9.52 2.89 3.07
CA THR A 397 8.98 2.80 4.44
C THR A 397 9.31 4.05 5.26
N ILE A 398 10.54 4.58 5.18
CA ILE A 398 10.92 5.83 5.86
C ILE A 398 10.05 7.00 5.38
N THR A 399 9.91 7.18 4.06
CA THR A 399 9.09 8.24 3.45
C THR A 399 7.62 8.14 3.88
N TRP A 400 7.04 6.93 3.89
CA TRP A 400 5.67 6.71 4.35
C TRP A 400 5.51 6.97 5.85
N THR A 401 6.47 6.53 6.68
CA THR A 401 6.49 6.86 8.11
C THR A 401 6.50 8.36 8.35
N TRP A 402 7.23 9.16 7.56
CA TRP A 402 7.13 10.62 7.68
C TRP A 402 5.71 11.12 7.42
N GLN A 403 5.05 10.66 6.35
CA GLN A 403 3.70 11.12 5.98
C GLN A 403 2.65 10.80 7.04
N TYR A 404 2.60 9.56 7.53
CA TYR A 404 1.58 9.19 8.51
C TYR A 404 1.88 9.79 9.90
N CYS A 405 3.15 9.93 10.29
CA CYS A 405 3.54 10.57 11.55
C CYS A 405 3.39 12.11 11.55
N SER A 406 3.33 12.78 10.40
CA SER A 406 3.26 14.25 10.31
C SER A 406 1.90 14.81 9.89
N GLU A 407 1.13 14.06 9.10
CA GLU A 407 -0.15 14.47 8.54
C GLU A 407 -1.27 13.46 8.84
N TRP A 408 -1.18 12.23 8.32
CA TRP A 408 -2.37 11.37 8.17
C TRP A 408 -2.86 10.64 9.42
N GLY A 409 -1.99 10.35 10.40
CA GLY A 409 -2.35 9.45 11.49
C GLY A 409 -2.14 8.00 11.09
N PHE A 410 -3.24 7.29 10.83
CA PHE A 410 -3.29 5.87 10.44
C PHE A 410 -2.57 4.91 11.41
N PHE A 411 -2.50 5.25 12.70
CA PHE A 411 -1.92 4.36 13.69
C PHE A 411 -2.87 3.18 13.92
N GLN A 412 -2.47 1.99 13.48
CA GLN A 412 -3.20 0.72 13.62
C GLN A 412 -3.08 0.20 15.07
N ALA A 413 -3.72 0.92 15.99
CA ALA A 413 -3.78 0.62 17.41
C ALA A 413 -4.82 -0.48 17.71
N ASN A 414 -4.89 -0.93 18.95
CA ASN A 414 -5.84 -1.95 19.38
C ASN A 414 -7.31 -1.50 19.27
N ASN A 415 -8.20 -2.42 18.89
CA ASN A 415 -9.65 -2.24 18.83
C ASN A 415 -10.41 -2.60 20.12
N GLU A 416 -9.70 -2.63 21.26
CA GLU A 416 -10.20 -2.50 22.64
C GLU A 416 -11.65 -2.97 22.89
N GLY A 417 -11.83 -4.27 23.14
CA GLY A 417 -13.15 -4.83 23.41
C GLY A 417 -13.21 -6.35 23.30
N PRO A 418 -14.41 -6.95 23.29
CA PRO A 418 -14.61 -8.41 23.27
C PRO A 418 -14.25 -9.08 21.92
N HIS A 419 -13.76 -8.31 20.95
CA HIS A 419 -13.26 -8.75 19.64
C HIS A 419 -11.90 -8.10 19.33
N SER A 420 -11.14 -7.77 20.38
CA SER A 420 -9.79 -7.20 20.30
C SER A 420 -8.84 -8.19 19.61
N LEU A 421 -8.31 -7.81 18.45
CA LEU A 421 -7.40 -8.62 17.62
C LEU A 421 -5.92 -8.21 17.75
N ALA A 422 -5.63 -7.15 18.50
CA ALA A 422 -4.28 -6.74 18.89
C ALA A 422 -4.15 -6.65 20.41
N SER A 423 -2.91 -6.59 20.90
CA SER A 423 -2.60 -6.39 22.32
C SER A 423 -2.92 -4.97 22.77
N ARG A 424 -3.27 -4.78 24.04
CA ARG A 424 -3.40 -3.44 24.68
C ARG A 424 -2.11 -2.60 24.64
N TYR A 425 -0.95 -3.23 24.40
CA TYR A 425 0.33 -2.54 24.22
C TYR A 425 0.51 -2.00 22.79
N GLN A 426 -0.34 -2.36 21.82
CA GLN A 426 -0.46 -1.68 20.53
C GLN A 426 -1.33 -0.42 20.68
N SER A 427 -0.92 0.51 21.53
CA SER A 427 -1.66 1.75 21.78
C SER A 427 -1.27 2.87 20.82
N VAL A 428 -2.07 3.93 20.76
CA VAL A 428 -1.78 5.16 20.00
C VAL A 428 -0.46 5.79 20.46
N GLU A 429 -0.16 5.73 21.76
CA GLU A 429 1.08 6.24 22.35
C GLU A 429 2.30 5.43 21.91
N TYR A 430 2.19 4.11 21.80
CA TYR A 430 3.26 3.26 21.26
C TYR A 430 3.52 3.55 19.77
N GLN A 431 2.46 3.73 18.97
CA GLN A 431 2.60 4.07 17.55
C GLN A 431 3.25 5.47 17.38
N GLN A 432 2.94 6.44 18.26
CA GLN A 432 3.65 7.71 18.34
C GLN A 432 5.11 7.55 18.82
N GLU A 433 5.42 6.58 19.69
CA GLU A 433 6.80 6.25 20.06
C GLU A 433 7.60 5.79 18.84
N VAL A 434 7.02 4.91 18.00
CA VAL A 434 7.66 4.46 16.74
C VAL A 434 7.97 5.65 15.83
N CYS A 435 7.04 6.60 15.66
CA CYS A 435 7.28 7.86 14.95
C CYS A 435 8.48 8.66 15.53
N ASN A 436 8.49 8.84 16.84
CA ASN A 436 9.53 9.59 17.54
C ASN A 436 10.91 8.91 17.46
N ARG A 437 10.93 7.57 17.48
CA ARG A 437 12.12 6.71 17.37
C ARG A 437 12.67 6.64 15.95
N GLN A 438 11.81 6.74 14.94
CA GLN A 438 12.23 6.86 13.54
C GLN A 438 12.88 8.21 13.24
N PHE A 439 12.38 9.30 13.81
CA PHE A 439 12.83 10.67 13.52
C PHE A 439 13.24 11.47 14.78
N PRO A 440 14.19 10.99 15.61
CA PRO A 440 14.53 11.63 16.87
C PRO A 440 15.02 13.08 16.68
N HIS A 441 15.82 13.34 15.64
CA HIS A 441 16.27 14.70 15.30
C HIS A 441 15.16 15.62 14.77
N ALA A 442 14.05 15.07 14.25
CA ALA A 442 12.89 15.89 13.89
C ALA A 442 12.13 16.33 15.14
N VAL A 443 11.97 15.42 16.11
CA VAL A 443 11.36 15.72 17.42
C VAL A 443 12.20 16.74 18.19
N GLU A 444 13.53 16.56 18.26
CA GLU A 444 14.46 17.51 18.92
C GLU A 444 14.38 18.93 18.34
N LYS A 445 14.11 19.06 17.03
CA LYS A 445 13.98 20.35 16.34
C LYS A 445 12.55 20.89 16.31
N GLY A 446 11.56 20.12 16.75
CA GLY A 446 10.13 20.46 16.62
C GLY A 446 9.62 20.47 15.17
N LEU A 447 10.24 19.69 14.27
CA LEU A 447 9.83 19.51 12.88
C LEU A 447 8.80 18.40 12.70
N LEU A 448 8.86 17.35 13.53
CA LEU A 448 7.78 16.36 13.63
C LEU A 448 6.82 16.81 14.73
N PRO A 449 5.50 16.83 14.48
CA PRO A 449 4.53 17.21 15.51
C PRO A 449 4.40 16.10 16.57
N PRO A 450 3.95 16.43 17.81
CA PRO A 450 3.79 15.45 18.89
C PRO A 450 2.60 14.49 18.69
N SER A 451 1.78 14.73 17.68
CA SER A 451 0.70 13.90 17.15
C SER A 451 0.53 14.26 15.68
N PRO A 452 0.17 13.33 14.77
CA PRO A 452 -0.12 13.64 13.38
C PRO A 452 -1.26 14.66 13.26
N ARG A 453 -1.18 15.53 12.25
CA ARG A 453 -2.09 16.66 12.06
C ARG A 453 -3.36 16.28 11.29
N ALA A 454 -3.96 15.15 11.64
CA ALA A 454 -5.08 14.54 10.92
C ALA A 454 -6.29 15.49 10.82
N ASP A 455 -6.61 16.22 11.89
CA ASP A 455 -7.69 17.22 11.90
C ASP A 455 -7.42 18.38 10.92
N GLU A 456 -6.15 18.79 10.73
CA GLU A 456 -5.77 19.81 9.73
C GLU A 456 -5.95 19.27 8.31
N VAL A 457 -5.55 18.02 8.06
CA VAL A 457 -5.73 17.33 6.76
C VAL A 457 -7.21 17.21 6.40
N ASN A 458 -8.06 16.79 7.34
CA ASN A 458 -9.50 16.70 7.10
C ASN A 458 -10.17 18.07 6.97
N GLN A 459 -9.65 19.10 7.64
CA GLN A 459 -10.13 20.48 7.47
C GLN A 459 -9.74 21.07 6.11
N GLU A 460 -8.54 20.79 5.61
CA GLU A 460 -8.05 21.28 4.32
C GLU A 460 -8.71 20.52 3.15
N PHE A 461 -8.76 19.19 3.23
CA PHE A 461 -9.17 18.34 2.11
C PHE A 461 -10.57 17.72 2.25
N GLY A 462 -11.26 17.86 3.39
CA GLY A 462 -12.66 17.47 3.59
C GLY A 462 -12.92 16.06 4.13
N GLY A 463 -11.92 15.17 4.16
CA GLY A 463 -12.06 13.81 4.73
C GLY A 463 -13.20 12.99 4.11
N TRP A 464 -14.05 12.36 4.93
CA TRP A 464 -15.26 11.66 4.47
C TRP A 464 -16.29 12.55 3.75
N THR A 465 -16.23 13.88 3.89
CA THR A 465 -17.24 14.80 3.34
C THR A 465 -16.97 15.23 1.90
N ILE A 466 -15.84 14.81 1.30
CA ILE A 466 -15.53 15.17 -0.09
C ILE A 466 -16.57 14.65 -1.08
N ARG A 467 -17.00 15.50 -2.01
CA ARG A 467 -17.89 15.12 -3.13
C ARG A 467 -17.33 15.64 -4.47
N PRO A 468 -16.10 15.28 -4.86
CA PRO A 468 -15.51 15.76 -6.11
C PRO A 468 -16.31 15.24 -7.31
N SER A 469 -16.61 16.11 -8.27
CA SER A 469 -17.29 15.71 -9.51
C SER A 469 -16.37 14.89 -10.42
N ASN A 470 -16.93 14.02 -11.26
CA ASN A 470 -16.18 13.10 -12.13
C ASN A 470 -15.21 12.15 -11.39
N VAL A 471 -15.46 11.84 -10.11
CA VAL A 471 -14.70 10.82 -9.36
C VAL A 471 -15.57 9.59 -9.15
N TYR A 472 -15.02 8.43 -9.45
CA TYR A 472 -15.56 7.13 -9.07
C TYR A 472 -14.77 6.57 -7.89
N PHE A 473 -15.48 6.19 -6.83
CA PHE A 473 -14.91 5.55 -5.65
C PHE A 473 -15.22 4.06 -5.64
N SER A 474 -14.24 3.23 -5.32
CA SER A 474 -14.46 1.79 -5.08
C SER A 474 -13.71 1.30 -3.84
N GLY A 475 -14.03 0.10 -3.38
CA GLY A 475 -13.32 -0.55 -2.29
C GLY A 475 -13.85 -1.96 -2.02
N GLY A 476 -13.04 -2.80 -1.38
CA GLY A 476 -13.47 -4.13 -0.95
C GLY A 476 -14.40 -4.07 0.27
N GLU A 477 -15.37 -4.99 0.33
CA GLU A 477 -16.26 -5.15 1.48
C GLU A 477 -15.49 -5.35 2.80
N PHE A 478 -14.41 -6.15 2.75
CA PHE A 478 -13.55 -6.51 3.88
C PHE A 478 -12.18 -5.82 3.85
N ASP A 479 -11.98 -4.81 3.00
CA ASP A 479 -10.77 -4.00 2.99
C ASP A 479 -10.57 -3.30 4.35
N PRO A 480 -9.47 -3.54 5.08
CA PRO A 480 -9.19 -2.87 6.36
C PRO A 480 -9.16 -1.35 6.30
N TRP A 481 -8.91 -0.77 5.13
CA TRP A 481 -8.89 0.68 4.91
C TRP A 481 -10.26 1.27 4.61
N ARG A 482 -11.27 0.44 4.30
CA ARG A 482 -12.63 0.90 3.97
C ARG A 482 -13.23 1.77 5.07
N SER A 483 -12.93 1.49 6.33
CA SER A 483 -13.38 2.28 7.49
C SER A 483 -13.04 3.77 7.42
N LEU A 484 -11.91 4.13 6.82
CA LEU A 484 -11.48 5.53 6.62
C LEU A 484 -11.73 6.04 5.19
N SER A 485 -12.32 5.21 4.33
CA SER A 485 -12.77 5.62 3.00
C SER A 485 -14.14 6.28 3.05
N ILE A 486 -14.48 7.01 1.98
CA ILE A 486 -15.84 7.52 1.73
C ILE A 486 -16.91 6.41 1.62
N LEU A 487 -16.49 5.13 1.47
CA LEU A 487 -17.35 3.94 1.43
C LEU A 487 -17.50 3.25 2.81
N SER A 488 -17.10 3.94 3.87
CA SER A 488 -17.27 3.49 5.25
C SER A 488 -18.75 3.41 5.62
N THR A 489 -19.08 2.39 6.42
CA THR A 489 -20.41 2.21 7.02
C THR A 489 -20.29 2.00 8.53
N ASP A 490 -19.20 2.48 9.13
CA ASP A 490 -18.95 2.40 10.57
C ASP A 490 -19.62 3.54 11.32
N ASP A 491 -20.00 3.32 12.58
CA ASP A 491 -20.59 4.33 13.48
C ASP A 491 -19.71 5.60 13.65
N ILE A 492 -18.42 5.53 13.30
CA ILE A 492 -17.49 6.65 13.35
C ILE A 492 -17.58 7.59 12.13
N ALA A 493 -18.19 7.14 11.03
CA ALA A 493 -18.28 7.85 9.75
C ALA A 493 -19.64 8.56 9.59
N PRO A 494 -19.82 9.44 8.59
CA PRO A 494 -21.12 10.02 8.25
C PRO A 494 -22.17 8.93 7.99
N GLN A 495 -23.31 9.03 8.66
CA GLN A 495 -24.41 8.08 8.55
C GLN A 495 -25.37 8.48 7.42
N GLU A 496 -26.24 7.54 7.01
CA GLU A 496 -27.26 7.74 5.98
C GLU A 496 -26.71 8.06 4.57
N VAL A 497 -25.44 7.72 4.30
CA VAL A 497 -24.81 7.85 2.97
C VAL A 497 -25.19 6.68 2.05
N GLU A 498 -25.77 6.96 0.89
CA GLU A 498 -26.07 5.98 -0.16
C GLU A 498 -24.92 5.88 -1.19
N PHE A 499 -24.49 4.64 -1.46
CA PHE A 499 -23.53 4.32 -2.53
C PHE A 499 -24.30 3.98 -3.81
N THR A 500 -24.08 4.75 -4.88
CA THR A 500 -24.82 4.61 -6.14
C THR A 500 -23.90 4.36 -7.33
N SER A 501 -24.34 3.48 -8.23
CA SER A 501 -23.76 3.31 -9.57
C SER A 501 -24.50 4.12 -10.65
N ALA A 502 -25.47 4.96 -10.25
CA ALA A 502 -26.08 5.93 -11.16
C ALA A 502 -25.05 7.03 -11.47
N ILE A 503 -24.69 7.14 -12.75
CA ILE A 503 -23.61 8.03 -13.22
C ILE A 503 -24.04 9.49 -13.06
N PRO A 504 -23.32 10.32 -12.27
CA PRO A 504 -23.57 11.75 -12.17
C PRO A 504 -23.36 12.47 -13.50
N ALA A 505 -24.06 13.58 -13.71
CA ALA A 505 -23.78 14.45 -14.85
C ALA A 505 -22.35 15.00 -14.78
N CYS A 506 -21.68 15.17 -15.94
CA CYS A 506 -20.32 15.69 -15.98
C CYS A 506 -20.19 17.02 -15.23
N GLY A 507 -19.14 17.11 -14.39
CA GLY A 507 -18.78 18.31 -13.64
C GLY A 507 -19.69 18.60 -12.45
N VAL A 508 -20.75 17.81 -12.24
CA VAL A 508 -21.70 17.96 -11.15
C VAL A 508 -21.29 17.08 -9.97
N GLN A 509 -21.26 17.66 -8.78
CA GLN A 509 -21.03 16.94 -7.51
C GLN A 509 -22.31 16.19 -7.12
N THR A 510 -22.17 15.05 -6.45
CA THR A 510 -23.32 14.39 -5.80
C THR A 510 -23.77 15.15 -4.56
N ASP A 511 -25.00 14.89 -4.10
CA ASP A 511 -25.51 15.41 -2.83
C ASP A 511 -24.66 14.90 -1.64
N GLU A 512 -24.72 15.58 -0.49
CA GLU A 512 -23.90 15.25 0.69
C GLU A 512 -24.11 13.81 1.20
N ASP A 513 -25.32 13.28 1.04
CA ASP A 513 -25.71 11.91 1.39
C ASP A 513 -25.44 10.88 0.28
N THR A 514 -24.86 11.27 -0.86
CA THR A 514 -24.76 10.40 -2.04
C THR A 514 -23.31 10.29 -2.52
N VAL A 515 -22.85 9.08 -2.78
CA VAL A 515 -21.49 8.81 -3.31
C VAL A 515 -21.59 7.99 -4.58
N PHE A 516 -21.00 8.47 -5.68
CA PHE A 516 -20.85 7.68 -6.89
C PHE A 516 -19.72 6.66 -6.71
N GLY A 517 -20.09 5.41 -6.49
CA GLY A 517 -19.13 4.36 -6.15
C GLY A 517 -19.70 2.97 -5.94
N TYR A 518 -18.82 2.02 -5.67
CA TYR A 518 -19.15 0.60 -5.57
C TYR A 518 -18.30 -0.13 -4.53
N VAL A 519 -18.97 -0.78 -3.57
CA VAL A 519 -18.33 -1.73 -2.65
C VAL A 519 -18.34 -3.12 -3.31
N MET A 520 -17.16 -3.68 -3.53
CA MET A 520 -16.98 -5.02 -4.07
C MET A 520 -17.23 -6.06 -2.97
N LYS A 521 -18.30 -6.84 -3.13
CA LYS A 521 -18.66 -7.92 -2.19
C LYS A 521 -17.57 -9.00 -2.15
N ASP A 522 -17.31 -9.56 -0.96
CA ASP A 522 -16.34 -10.65 -0.75
C ASP A 522 -14.96 -10.32 -1.35
N SER A 523 -14.43 -9.13 -1.03
CA SER A 523 -13.20 -8.59 -1.63
C SER A 523 -12.46 -7.67 -0.67
N GLU A 524 -11.14 -7.58 -0.85
CA GLU A 524 -10.23 -6.79 -0.02
C GLU A 524 -9.68 -5.55 -0.76
N HIS A 525 -8.47 -5.12 -0.41
CA HIS A 525 -7.91 -3.84 -0.82
C HIS A 525 -7.54 -3.79 -2.31
N CYS A 526 -7.95 -2.72 -3.00
CA CYS A 526 -7.71 -2.49 -4.43
C CYS A 526 -8.07 -3.69 -5.34
N PHE A 527 -9.09 -4.49 -4.96
CA PHE A 527 -9.39 -5.76 -5.63
C PHE A 527 -9.81 -5.61 -7.11
N ASP A 528 -10.25 -4.42 -7.53
CA ASP A 528 -10.53 -4.07 -8.93
C ASP A 528 -9.30 -3.76 -9.77
N PHE A 529 -8.12 -3.66 -9.17
CA PHE A 529 -6.86 -3.55 -9.91
C PHE A 529 -6.39 -4.94 -10.40
N GLN A 530 -6.89 -6.02 -9.81
CA GLN A 530 -6.69 -7.36 -10.33
C GLN A 530 -7.51 -7.55 -11.62
N ALA A 531 -6.86 -8.01 -12.69
CA ALA A 531 -7.54 -8.19 -13.98
C ALA A 531 -8.55 -9.35 -13.99
N THR A 532 -8.31 -10.39 -13.18
CA THR A 532 -9.03 -11.68 -13.21
C THR A 532 -10.38 -11.73 -12.49
N PRO A 533 -10.64 -11.05 -11.35
CA PRO A 533 -11.90 -11.24 -10.63
C PRO A 533 -13.10 -10.58 -11.31
N THR A 534 -14.23 -11.28 -11.36
CA THR A 534 -15.46 -10.78 -12.00
C THR A 534 -16.01 -9.52 -11.32
N VAL A 535 -15.89 -9.43 -9.99
CA VAL A 535 -16.32 -8.26 -9.20
C VAL A 535 -15.45 -7.03 -9.50
N GLY A 536 -14.13 -7.23 -9.63
CA GLY A 536 -13.21 -6.17 -10.04
C GLY A 536 -13.53 -5.65 -11.44
N LYS A 537 -13.78 -6.56 -12.39
CA LYS A 537 -14.22 -6.17 -13.75
C LYS A 537 -15.55 -5.42 -13.78
N LEU A 538 -16.48 -5.72 -12.87
CA LEU A 538 -17.74 -4.97 -12.73
C LEU A 538 -17.47 -3.53 -12.24
N SER A 539 -16.63 -3.37 -11.20
CA SER A 539 -16.19 -2.06 -10.70
C SER A 539 -15.59 -1.20 -11.83
N ARG A 540 -14.61 -1.76 -12.57
CA ARG A 540 -13.99 -1.09 -13.73
C ARG A 540 -15.02 -0.71 -14.81
N GLY A 541 -16.01 -1.57 -15.07
CA GLY A 541 -17.06 -1.31 -16.04
C GLY A 541 -17.99 -0.14 -15.68
N ILE A 542 -18.23 0.10 -14.38
CA ILE A 542 -18.98 1.28 -13.90
C ILE A 542 -18.18 2.55 -14.23
N PHE A 543 -16.88 2.58 -13.92
CA PHE A 543 -16.00 3.70 -14.26
C PHE A 543 -15.91 3.93 -15.78
N THR A 544 -15.69 2.88 -16.58
CA THR A 544 -15.66 2.99 -18.05
C THR A 544 -16.95 3.62 -18.59
N SER A 545 -18.11 3.18 -18.09
CA SER A 545 -19.41 3.71 -18.52
C SER A 545 -19.61 5.18 -18.14
N ALA A 546 -19.09 5.58 -16.97
CA ALA A 546 -19.13 6.96 -16.49
C ALA A 546 -18.21 7.87 -17.31
N LEU A 547 -16.96 7.46 -17.50
CA LEU A 547 -15.96 8.22 -18.24
C LEU A 547 -16.37 8.42 -19.71
N LEU A 548 -16.96 7.41 -20.36
CA LEU A 548 -17.50 7.56 -21.72
C LEU A 548 -18.57 8.66 -21.80
N GLN A 549 -19.48 8.73 -20.82
CA GLN A 549 -20.50 9.80 -20.76
C GLN A 549 -19.90 11.16 -20.39
N TRP A 550 -18.92 11.19 -19.48
CA TRP A 550 -18.28 12.43 -19.09
C TRP A 550 -17.48 13.03 -20.24
N LEU A 551 -16.72 12.23 -21.01
CA LEU A 551 -15.92 12.74 -22.13
C LEU A 551 -16.73 13.54 -23.17
N GLU A 552 -18.04 13.29 -23.31
CA GLU A 552 -18.93 14.09 -24.17
C GLU A 552 -18.97 15.58 -23.79
N CYS A 553 -18.80 15.94 -22.51
CA CYS A 553 -18.81 17.34 -22.05
C CYS A 553 -17.47 18.06 -22.20
N PHE A 554 -16.38 17.35 -22.48
CA PHE A 554 -15.04 17.93 -22.44
C PHE A 554 -14.91 19.08 -23.45
N GLY A 555 -14.28 20.18 -23.03
CA GLY A 555 -14.21 21.43 -23.80
C GLY A 555 -15.51 22.24 -23.93
N GLN A 556 -16.71 21.65 -23.77
CA GLN A 556 -17.98 22.34 -24.03
C GLN A 556 -18.31 23.45 -23.01
N ASN A 557 -17.95 23.26 -21.74
CA ASN A 557 -18.25 24.20 -20.65
C ASN A 557 -17.44 25.51 -20.68
N SER A 558 -16.44 25.63 -21.56
CA SER A 558 -15.62 26.86 -21.74
C SER A 558 -16.37 28.07 -22.30
N SER A 559 -17.66 27.92 -22.58
CA SER A 559 -18.51 28.89 -23.30
C SER A 559 -19.60 29.57 -22.45
N GLN A 560 -19.79 29.20 -21.17
CA GLN A 560 -20.84 29.78 -20.30
C GLN A 560 -20.33 30.76 -19.22
N THR A 561 -19.02 31.04 -19.16
CA THR A 561 -18.40 31.94 -18.17
C THR A 561 -17.47 33.00 -18.81
N ARG A 562 -18.00 33.74 -19.80
CA ARG A 562 -17.43 35.00 -20.31
C ARG A 562 -18.46 36.12 -20.35
#